data_AF-A0A0F9KU17-F1
#
_entry.id   AF-A0A0F9KU17-F1
#
_cell.length_a   1.000
_cell.length_b   1.000
_cell.length_c   1.000
_cell.angle_alpha   90.00
_cell.angle_beta   90.00
_cell.angle_gamma   90.00
#
_symmetry.space_group_name_H-M   'P 1'
#
loop_
_entity.id
_entity.type
_entity.pdbx_description
1 polymer ?
#
loop_
_entity_poly.entity_id
_entity_poly.type
_entity_poly.pdbx_seq_one_letter_code
_entity_poly.pdbx_strand_id
1 'polypeptide(L)' 'MSKIEEANNILEKIRGKEFVKENPFTSEIEAKRFIETEKIFLLSLPEFEKY' A
#
# COMPACT_ATOMS: atom_id res chain seq x y z
N MET A 1 5.12 13.51 0.70
CA MET A 1 4.02 12.65 0.25
C MET A 1 3.23 12.22 1.48
N SER A 2 1.90 12.34 1.45
CA SER A 2 1.05 11.95 2.59
C SER A 2 1.03 10.41 2.73
N LYS A 3 0.76 9.90 3.95
CA LYS A 3 0.58 8.46 4.18
C LYS A 3 -0.62 7.90 3.43
N ILE A 4 -1.69 8.68 3.31
CA ILE A 4 -2.87 8.30 2.53
C ILE A 4 -2.51 8.14 1.05
N GLU A 5 -1.74 9.07 0.51
CA GLU A 5 -1.28 9.04 -0.88
C GLU A 5 -0.36 7.84 -1.14
N GLU A 6 0.60 7.57 -0.24
CA GLU A 6 1.48 6.40 -0.29
C GLU A 6 0.66 5.08 -0.29
N ALA A 7 -0.32 4.96 0.60
CA ALA A 7 -1.17 3.78 0.70
C ALA A 7 -2.04 3.57 -0.54
N ASN A 8 -2.67 4.63 -1.05
CA ASN A 8 -3.48 4.57 -2.27
C ASN A 8 -2.63 4.22 -3.50
N ASN A 9 -1.39 4.71 -3.59
CA ASN A 9 -0.46 4.35 -4.66
C ASN A 9 -0.05 2.87 -4.61
N ILE A 10 0.17 2.31 -3.42
CA ILE A 10 0.44 0.88 -3.25
C ILE A 10 -0.80 0.06 -3.61
N LEU A 11 -1.98 0.48 -3.12
CA LEU A 11 -3.24 -0.19 -3.43
C LEU A 11 -3.56 -0.17 -4.93
N GLU A 12 -3.25 0.93 -5.64
CA GLU A 12 -3.41 1.04 -7.09
C GLU A 12 -2.53 0.03 -7.82
N LYS A 13 -1.31 -0.20 -7.36
CA LYS A 13 -0.41 -1.22 -7.95
C LYS A 13 -0.92 -2.65 -7.73
N ILE A 14 -1.65 -2.91 -6.64
CA ILE A 14 -2.14 -4.25 -6.28
C ILE A 14 -3.51 -4.56 -6.92
N ARG A 15 -4.44 -3.60 -6.85
CA ARG A 15 -5.85 -3.78 -7.22
C ARG A 15 -6.29 -2.98 -8.46
N GLY A 16 -5.44 -2.09 -8.94
CA GLY A 16 -5.73 -1.22 -10.08
C GLY A 16 -6.40 0.10 -9.67
N LYS A 17 -6.40 1.04 -10.62
CA LYS A 17 -6.82 2.43 -10.43
C LYS A 17 -8.32 2.60 -10.21
N GLU A 18 -9.15 1.78 -10.87
CA GLU A 18 -10.61 1.83 -10.70
C GLU A 18 -11.03 1.45 -9.29
N PHE A 19 -10.41 0.40 -8.73
CA PHE A 19 -10.66 -0.03 -7.36
C PHE A 19 -10.35 1.07 -6.33
N VAL A 20 -9.21 1.76 -6.48
CA VAL A 20 -8.80 2.85 -5.57
C VAL A 20 -9.70 4.07 -5.67
N LYS A 21 -10.24 4.37 -6.86
CA LYS A 21 -11.22 5.47 -7.00
C LYS A 21 -12.49 5.20 -6.20
N GLU A 22 -12.93 3.95 -6.15
CA GLU A 22 -14.13 3.55 -5.41
C GLU A 22 -13.85 3.31 -3.92
N ASN A 23 -12.62 2.91 -3.58
CA ASN A 23 -12.22 2.51 -2.22
C ASN A 23 -10.90 3.19 -1.79
N PRO A 24 -10.83 4.53 -1.75
CA PRO A 24 -9.61 5.20 -1.33
C PRO A 24 -9.45 5.13 0.19
N PHE A 25 -8.21 5.05 0.66
CA PHE A 25 -7.89 5.38 2.04
C PHE A 25 -8.21 6.85 2.29
N THR A 26 -8.92 7.12 3.39
CA THR A 26 -9.25 8.48 3.86
C THR A 26 -8.73 8.75 5.28
N SER A 27 -8.32 7.70 5.99
CA SER A 27 -7.75 7.76 7.33
C SER A 27 -6.24 7.54 7.30
N GLU A 28 -5.48 8.46 7.90
CA GLU A 28 -4.02 8.29 8.02
C GLU A 28 -3.63 7.08 8.86
N ILE A 29 -4.44 6.72 9.87
CA ILE A 29 -4.17 5.57 10.75
C ILE A 29 -4.29 4.26 9.96
N GLU A 30 -5.34 4.13 9.14
CA GLU A 30 -5.56 2.95 8.31
C GLU A 30 -4.51 2.86 7.21
N ALA A 31 -4.23 3.97 6.53
CA ALA A 31 -3.18 4.04 5.52
C ALA A 31 -1.81 3.61 6.08
N LYS A 32 -1.46 4.06 7.29
CA LYS A 32 -0.20 3.67 7.94
C LYS A 32 -0.15 2.18 8.24
N ARG A 33 -1.22 1.60 8.80
CA ARG A 33 -1.30 0.15 9.08
C ARG A 33 -1.20 -0.69 7.82
N PHE A 34 -1.86 -0.26 6.74
CA PHE A 34 -1.76 -0.92 5.43
C PHE A 34 -0.32 -0.91 4.91
N ILE A 35 0.33 0.26 4.90
CA ILE A 35 1.73 0.39 4.45
C ILE A 35 2.67 -0.50 5.27
N GLU A 36 2.52 -0.54 6.60
CA GLU A 36 3.35 -1.37 7.47
C GLU A 36 3.12 -2.87 7.21
N THR A 37 1.86 -3.27 7.01
CA THR A 37 1.50 -4.68 6.70
C THR A 37 2.04 -5.13 5.35
N GLU A 38 1.82 -4.33 4.31
CA GLU A 38 2.30 -4.62 2.96
C GLU A 38 3.83 -4.58 2.88
N LYS A 39 4.50 -3.69 3.64
CA LYS A 39 5.97 -3.70 3.75
C LYS A 39 6.48 -4.99 4.36
N ILE A 40 5.85 -5.49 5.42
CA ILE A 40 6.23 -6.77 6.03
C ILE A 40 5.99 -7.92 5.05
N PHE A 41 4.85 -7.92 4.34
CA PHE A 41 4.56 -8.94 3.33
C PHE A 41 5.60 -8.95 2.20
N LEU A 42 5.90 -7.78 1.61
CA LEU A 42 6.91 -7.65 0.54
C LEU A 42 8.32 -8.05 0.99
N LEU A 43 8.72 -7.70 2.21
CA LEU A 43 10.01 -8.11 2.78
C LEU A 43 10.07 -9.60 3.13
N SER A 44 8.91 -10.25 3.28
CA SER A 44 8.81 -11.70 3.50
C SER A 44 8.77 -12.52 2.22
N LEU A 45 8.65 -11.88 1.05
CA LEU A 45 8.73 -12.57 -0.23
C LEU A 45 10.22 -12.88 -0.55
N PRO A 46 10.57 -14.15 -0.84
CA PRO A 46 11.97 -14.57 -1.08
C PRO A 46 12.68 -13.86 -2.22
N GLU A 47 11.95 -13.13 -3.08
CA GLU A 47 12.48 -12.46 -4.26
C GLU A 47 13.09 -11.07 -3.97
N PHE A 48 13.02 -10.58 -2.73
CA PHE A 48 13.54 -9.25 -2.35
C PHE A 48 14.92 -9.26 -1.65
N GLU A 49 15.61 -10.40 -1.55
CA GLU A 49 16.99 -10.48 -1.01
C GLU A 49 18.08 -9.86 -1.93
N LYS A 50 17.70 -9.15 -3.02
CA LYS A 50 18.66 -8.61 -4.00
C LYS A 50 18.48 -7.14 -4.41
N TYR A 51 17.83 -6.32 -3.57
CA TYR A 51 17.89 -4.86 -3.69
C TYR A 51 18.33 -4.20 -2.39
#